data_AF-X1GU47-F1
#
_entry.id   AF-X1GU47-F1
#
_cell.length_a   1.000
_cell.length_b   1.000
_cell.length_c   1.000
_cell.angle_alpha   90.00
_cell.angle_beta   90.00
_cell.angle_gamma   90.00
#
_symmetry.space_group_name_H-M   'P 1'
#
loop_
_entity.id
_entity.type
_entity.pdbx_description
1 polymer ?
#
loop_
_entity_poly.entity_id
_entity_poly.type
_entity_poly.pdbx_seq_one_letter_code
_entity_poly.pdbx_strand_id
1 'polypeptide(L)'
;MLIRHLRARLATLAFCAFVPFFASTDAAAENLVGSPVIFRSGDWTVHRTKDAMTDKNLCTAIYKNDYGIQLGSHSLAIAVADGLKSVTLRFDDDSAREMRLPKRSEHAVSAINIEGADFERVQQSSRLRYRVLTGTDNVVEGDIDLSGAKDAYRNIE
;
A
#
# COMPACT_ATOMS: atom_id res chain seq x y z
N MET A 1 2.60 -78.33 27.86
CA MET A 1 2.25 -76.99 28.38
C MET A 1 2.40 -76.00 27.21
N LEU A 2 1.50 -76.01 26.23
CA LEU A 2 0.32 -75.14 26.10
C LEU A 2 0.59 -73.68 26.53
N ILE A 3 0.53 -72.71 25.61
CA ILE A 3 -0.36 -71.52 25.64
C ILE A 3 0.02 -70.47 24.58
N ARG A 4 -0.84 -70.40 23.55
CA ARG A 4 -1.51 -69.24 22.91
C ARG A 4 -0.69 -68.12 22.24
N HIS A 5 -0.86 -68.11 20.92
CA HIS A 5 -0.80 -66.98 20.00
C HIS A 5 -1.54 -65.71 20.52
N LEU A 6 -0.85 -64.56 20.46
CA LEU A 6 -1.47 -63.24 20.49
C LEU A 6 -1.36 -62.63 19.09
N ARG A 7 -2.48 -62.57 18.36
CA ARG A 7 -2.60 -61.84 17.09
C ARG A 7 -2.98 -60.39 17.42
N ALA A 8 -2.02 -59.47 17.29
CA ALA A 8 -2.31 -58.04 17.32
C ALA A 8 -2.93 -57.64 15.96
N ARG A 9 -4.17 -57.15 16.00
CA ARG A 9 -4.85 -56.59 14.82
C ARG A 9 -4.38 -55.15 14.64
N LEU A 10 -3.63 -54.88 13.57
CA LEU A 10 -3.39 -53.52 13.08
C LEU A 10 -4.68 -53.02 12.42
N ALA A 11 -5.30 -51.99 13.00
CA ALA A 11 -6.38 -51.25 12.37
C ALA A 11 -5.77 -50.05 11.62
N THR A 12 -5.68 -50.14 10.30
CA THR A 12 -5.23 -49.06 9.42
C THR A 12 -6.36 -48.02 9.30
N LEU A 13 -6.23 -46.90 10.00
CA LEU A 13 -7.09 -45.72 9.85
C LEU A 13 -6.73 -45.00 8.54
N ALA A 14 -7.63 -45.07 7.57
CA ALA A 14 -7.53 -44.30 6.33
C ALA A 14 -7.81 -42.82 6.63
N PHE A 15 -6.76 -42.01 6.65
CA PHE A 15 -6.83 -40.55 6.77
C PHE A 15 -7.21 -39.97 5.39
N CYS A 16 -8.47 -39.58 5.20
CA CYS A 16 -8.88 -38.78 4.05
C CYS A 16 -8.23 -37.39 4.16
N ALA A 17 -7.19 -37.14 3.38
CA ALA A 17 -6.55 -35.82 3.27
C ALA A 17 -7.51 -34.86 2.56
N PHE A 18 -8.21 -34.03 3.34
CA PHE A 18 -8.97 -32.90 2.84
C PHE A 18 -7.96 -31.79 2.51
N VAL A 19 -7.65 -31.62 1.22
CA VAL A 19 -6.76 -30.53 0.76
C VAL A 19 -7.61 -29.26 0.64
N PRO A 20 -7.43 -28.24 1.50
CA PRO A 20 -8.12 -26.97 1.33
C PRO A 20 -7.63 -26.30 0.04
N PHE A 21 -8.57 -26.08 -0.88
CA PHE A 21 -8.36 -25.30 -2.09
C PHE A 21 -8.25 -23.83 -1.67
N PHE A 22 -7.02 -23.34 -1.46
CA PHE A 22 -6.76 -21.92 -1.28
C PHE A 22 -6.88 -21.24 -2.64
N ALA A 23 -8.00 -20.55 -2.88
CA ALA A 23 -8.12 -19.65 -4.01
C ALA A 23 -7.20 -18.44 -3.77
N SER A 24 -6.09 -18.39 -4.50
CA SER A 24 -5.22 -17.21 -4.55
C SER A 24 -5.99 -16.08 -5.25
N THR A 25 -6.38 -15.05 -4.51
CA THR A 25 -6.84 -13.80 -5.10
C THR A 25 -5.62 -13.01 -5.54
N ASP A 26 -5.23 -13.14 -6.81
CA ASP A 26 -4.26 -12.25 -7.42
C ASP A 26 -4.87 -10.84 -7.51
N ALA A 27 -4.29 -9.89 -6.77
CA ALA A 27 -4.66 -8.49 -6.89
C ALA A 27 -4.23 -7.99 -8.27
N ALA A 28 -5.18 -7.80 -9.18
CA ALA A 28 -4.92 -7.17 -10.47
C ALA A 28 -4.55 -5.70 -10.22
N ALA A 29 -3.30 -5.34 -10.54
CA ALA A 29 -2.90 -3.94 -10.60
C ALA A 29 -3.67 -3.28 -11.76
N GLU A 30 -4.69 -2.48 -11.44
CA GLU A 30 -5.47 -1.79 -12.46
C GLU A 30 -4.61 -0.75 -13.18
N ASN A 31 -4.68 -0.76 -14.51
CA ASN A 31 -3.91 0.16 -15.32
C ASN A 31 -4.50 1.58 -15.22
N LEU A 32 -3.93 2.40 -14.34
CA LEU A 32 -4.26 3.83 -14.23
C LEU A 32 -3.87 4.61 -15.50
N VAL A 33 -2.89 4.12 -16.29
CA VAL A 33 -2.42 4.74 -17.54
C VAL A 33 -3.47 4.56 -18.63
N GLY A 34 -4.39 5.52 -18.73
CA GLY A 34 -5.52 5.50 -19.66
C GLY A 34 -6.88 5.69 -19.00
N SER A 35 -6.93 5.66 -17.67
CA SER A 35 -8.13 5.98 -16.90
C SER A 35 -8.53 7.46 -17.08
N PRO A 36 -9.84 7.77 -17.20
CA PRO A 36 -10.31 9.14 -17.37
C PRO A 36 -10.03 9.99 -16.11
N VAL A 37 -9.55 11.22 -16.33
CA VAL A 37 -9.45 12.24 -15.28
C VAL A 37 -10.83 12.83 -15.03
N ILE A 38 -11.36 12.66 -13.82
CA ILE A 38 -12.69 13.14 -13.41
C ILE A 38 -12.64 14.48 -12.67
N PHE A 39 -11.49 14.84 -12.09
CA PHE A 39 -11.31 16.06 -11.30
C PHE A 39 -9.85 16.51 -11.29
N ARG A 40 -9.62 17.81 -11.09
CA ARG A 40 -8.28 18.41 -10.92
C ARG A 40 -8.31 19.48 -9.83
N SER A 41 -7.28 19.52 -8.99
CA SER A 41 -7.04 20.61 -8.04
C SER A 41 -5.54 20.81 -7.83
N GLY A 42 -5.05 22.00 -8.18
CA GLY A 42 -3.61 22.29 -8.20
C GLY A 42 -2.85 21.26 -9.03
N ASP A 43 -1.82 20.66 -8.42
CA ASP A 43 -0.98 19.63 -9.01
C ASP A 43 -1.59 18.21 -8.96
N TRP A 44 -2.81 18.04 -8.44
CA TRP A 44 -3.45 16.73 -8.28
C TRP A 44 -4.50 16.48 -9.36
N THR A 45 -4.49 15.28 -9.95
CA THR A 45 -5.52 14.81 -10.89
C THR A 45 -6.19 13.55 -10.34
N VAL A 46 -7.52 13.54 -10.25
CA VAL A 46 -8.28 12.36 -9.82
C VAL A 46 -8.67 11.54 -11.03
N HIS A 47 -8.27 10.27 -11.02
CA HIS A 47 -8.58 9.28 -12.03
C HIS A 47 -9.64 8.31 -11.52
N ARG A 48 -10.52 7.87 -12.42
CA ARG A 48 -11.52 6.84 -12.12
C ARG A 48 -11.20 5.56 -12.89
N THR A 49 -11.02 4.46 -12.18
CA THR A 49 -10.99 3.10 -12.73
C THR A 49 -12.20 2.32 -12.24
N LYS A 50 -12.36 1.10 -12.74
CA LYS A 50 -13.48 0.22 -12.40
C LYS A 50 -12.90 -1.14 -12.04
N ASP A 51 -13.06 -1.53 -10.78
CA ASP A 51 -12.60 -2.81 -10.24
C ASP A 51 -13.08 -3.95 -11.14
N ALA A 52 -12.12 -4.64 -11.79
CA ALA A 52 -12.42 -5.67 -12.78
C ALA A 52 -13.26 -6.85 -12.25
N MET A 53 -13.29 -7.06 -10.94
CA MET A 53 -13.99 -8.18 -10.30
C MET A 53 -15.36 -7.80 -9.75
N THR A 54 -15.51 -6.58 -9.22
CA THR A 54 -16.70 -6.13 -8.49
C THR A 54 -17.47 -5.03 -9.21
N ASP A 55 -16.96 -4.54 -10.33
CA ASP A 55 -17.51 -3.42 -11.11
C ASP A 55 -17.65 -2.11 -10.31
N LYS A 56 -17.00 -2.01 -9.14
CA LYS A 56 -17.01 -0.81 -8.31
C LYS A 56 -16.08 0.23 -8.90
N ASN A 57 -16.51 1.49 -8.87
CA ASN A 57 -15.62 2.60 -9.21
C ASN A 57 -14.52 2.72 -8.14
N LEU A 58 -13.28 2.82 -8.58
CA LEU A 58 -12.14 3.16 -7.75
C LEU A 58 -11.60 4.51 -8.22
N CYS A 59 -11.37 5.42 -7.27
CA CYS A 59 -10.83 6.73 -7.54
C CYS A 59 -9.46 6.86 -6.88
N THR A 60 -8.48 7.39 -7.62
CA THR A 60 -7.12 7.62 -7.13
C THR A 60 -6.66 8.98 -7.63
N ALA A 61 -6.12 9.83 -6.76
CA ALA A 61 -5.49 11.07 -7.19
C ALA A 61 -3.99 10.88 -7.41
N ILE A 62 -3.48 11.45 -8.50
CA ILE A 62 -2.08 11.35 -8.94
C ILE A 62 -1.47 12.75 -8.86
N TYR A 63 -0.28 12.86 -8.27
CA TYR A 63 0.45 14.13 -8.16
C TYR A 63 1.30 14.37 -9.42
N LYS A 64 1.12 15.49 -10.12
CA LYS A 64 1.89 15.89 -11.32
C LYS A 64 2.01 14.83 -12.43
N ASN A 65 1.03 13.94 -12.57
CA ASN A 65 1.09 12.75 -13.44
C ASN A 65 2.21 11.77 -13.09
N ASP A 66 2.80 11.87 -11.90
CA ASP A 66 3.72 10.89 -11.33
C ASP A 66 2.92 9.78 -10.66
N TYR A 67 2.77 8.65 -11.35
CA TYR A 67 2.08 7.47 -10.81
C TYR A 67 2.82 6.81 -9.63
N GLY A 68 4.03 7.25 -9.29
CA GLY A 68 4.70 6.90 -8.05
C GLY A 68 4.09 7.59 -6.83
N ILE A 69 3.32 8.67 -6.99
CA ILE A 69 2.71 9.43 -5.90
C ILE A 69 1.19 9.40 -6.04
N GLN A 70 0.56 8.61 -5.18
CA GLN A 70 -0.88 8.31 -5.28
C GLN A 70 -1.59 8.59 -3.96
N LEU A 71 -2.66 9.37 -4.02
CA LEU A 71 -3.58 9.62 -2.93
C LEU A 71 -4.83 8.75 -3.12
N GLY A 72 -5.09 7.89 -2.15
CA GLY A 72 -6.30 7.07 -2.07
C GLY A 72 -7.29 7.58 -1.02
N SER A 73 -8.29 6.76 -0.71
CA SER A 73 -9.33 7.09 0.27
C SER A 73 -8.86 7.06 1.72
N HIS A 74 -7.73 6.43 2.03
CA HIS A 74 -7.24 6.29 3.42
C HIS A 74 -5.73 6.43 3.57
N SER A 75 -5.00 6.67 2.47
CA SER A 75 -3.56 6.78 2.51
C SER A 75 -2.99 7.60 1.35
N LEU A 76 -1.76 8.07 1.56
CA LEU A 76 -0.88 8.61 0.52
C LEU A 76 0.30 7.65 0.37
N ALA A 77 0.48 7.12 -0.84
CA ALA A 77 1.58 6.25 -1.22
C ALA A 77 2.63 7.01 -2.04
N ILE A 78 3.90 6.80 -1.73
CA ILE A 78 5.06 7.40 -2.44
C ILE A 78 6.03 6.27 -2.77
N ALA A 79 6.12 5.89 -4.05
CA ALA A 79 7.04 4.87 -4.53
C ALA A 79 8.49 5.36 -4.40
N VAL A 80 9.37 4.47 -3.94
CA VAL A 80 10.80 4.75 -3.77
C VAL A 80 11.58 3.60 -4.41
N ALA A 81 12.46 3.93 -5.35
CA ALA A 81 13.34 2.94 -5.96
C ALA A 81 14.31 2.34 -4.93
N ASP A 82 14.80 1.12 -5.21
CA ASP A 82 15.81 0.43 -4.41
C ASP A 82 15.42 0.06 -2.97
N GLY A 83 14.13 0.10 -2.64
CA GLY A 83 13.60 -0.25 -1.33
C GLY A 83 13.92 0.78 -0.24
N LEU A 84 13.32 0.60 0.94
CA LEU A 84 13.43 1.53 2.06
C LEU A 84 14.25 0.93 3.21
N LYS A 85 15.17 1.69 3.81
CA LYS A 85 15.85 1.38 5.07
C LYS A 85 15.37 2.25 6.22
N SER A 86 15.11 3.53 5.96
CA SER A 86 14.53 4.45 6.94
C SER A 86 13.74 5.56 6.28
N VAL A 87 12.77 6.12 7.01
CA VAL A 87 11.88 7.17 6.53
C VAL A 87 11.83 8.30 7.55
N THR A 88 11.97 9.54 7.09
CA THR A 88 11.75 10.75 7.86
C THR A 88 10.75 11.63 7.11
N LEU A 89 9.73 12.14 7.82
CA LEU A 89 8.68 12.99 7.26
C LEU A 89 8.68 14.35 7.93
N ARG A 90 8.29 15.38 7.19
CA ARG A 90 8.06 16.74 7.69
C ARG A 90 6.83 17.32 7.01
N PHE A 91 5.89 17.81 7.81
CA PHE A 91 4.69 18.48 7.34
C PHE A 91 4.86 19.99 7.50
N ASP A 92 4.55 20.75 6.45
CA ASP A 92 4.68 22.22 6.45
C ASP A 92 6.02 22.69 7.04
N ASP A 93 6.00 23.64 7.95
CA ASP A 93 7.20 24.17 8.60
C ASP A 93 7.47 23.55 9.98
N ASP A 94 6.71 22.53 10.37
CA ASP A 94 6.92 21.80 11.63
C ASP A 94 8.31 21.16 11.69
N SER A 95 8.74 20.74 12.89
CA SER A 95 9.97 19.98 13.03
C SER A 95 9.87 18.65 12.27
N ALA A 96 10.99 18.21 11.68
CA ALA A 96 11.06 16.87 11.11
C ALA A 96 10.73 15.84 12.19
N ARG A 97 9.93 14.84 11.83
CA ARG A 97 9.59 13.76 12.75
C ARG A 97 10.79 12.86 12.99
N GLU A 98 10.73 12.07 14.05
CA GLU A 98 11.75 11.08 14.31
C GLU A 98 11.85 10.10 13.13
N MET A 99 13.08 9.75 12.77
CA MET A 99 13.35 8.72 11.77
C MET A 99 12.73 7.41 12.24
N ARG A 100 12.00 6.73 11.35
CA ARG A 100 11.43 5.40 11.62
C ARG A 100 11.92 4.37 10.61
N LEU A 101 11.87 3.11 11.03
CA LEU A 101 11.97 1.99 10.10
C LEU A 101 10.69 1.88 9.25
N PRO A 102 10.79 1.38 8.01
CA PRO A 102 9.62 1.12 7.18
C PRO A 102 8.77 0.00 7.78
N LYS A 103 7.46 0.09 7.59
CA LYS A 103 6.52 -0.99 7.93
C LYS A 103 6.76 -2.19 7.02
N ARG A 104 6.30 -3.36 7.44
CA ARG A 104 6.38 -4.58 6.62
C ARG A 104 5.72 -4.40 5.24
N SER A 105 4.58 -3.72 5.18
CA SER A 105 3.89 -3.40 3.94
C SER A 105 4.71 -2.48 3.04
N GLU A 106 5.27 -1.41 3.59
CA GLU A 106 6.13 -0.46 2.86
C GLU A 106 7.36 -1.15 2.25
N HIS A 107 8.01 -2.04 3.00
CA HIS A 107 9.11 -2.86 2.48
C HIS A 107 8.68 -3.75 1.32
N ALA A 108 7.50 -4.39 1.42
CA ALA A 108 7.03 -5.34 0.42
C ALA A 108 6.76 -4.69 -0.94
N VAL A 109 6.34 -3.42 -0.96
CA VAL A 109 5.99 -2.70 -2.20
C VAL A 109 6.98 -1.59 -2.57
N SER A 110 8.05 -1.41 -1.80
CA SER A 110 9.02 -0.31 -1.97
C SER A 110 8.34 1.06 -2.08
N ALA A 111 7.42 1.35 -1.16
CA ALA A 111 6.75 2.65 -1.08
C ALA A 111 6.57 3.11 0.37
N ILE A 112 6.63 4.42 0.60
CA ILE A 112 6.15 5.02 1.86
C ILE A 112 4.63 4.97 1.82
N ASN A 113 3.99 4.47 2.87
CA ASN A 113 2.54 4.47 3.03
C ASN A 113 2.15 5.30 4.26
N ILE A 114 1.61 6.48 4.00
CA ILE A 114 1.18 7.45 5.02
C ILE A 114 -0.31 7.23 5.28
N GLU A 115 -0.64 6.76 6.47
CA GLU A 115 -1.99 6.33 6.88
C GLU A 115 -2.30 6.82 8.31
N GLY A 116 -3.56 6.72 8.74
CA GLY A 116 -3.99 7.07 10.10
C GLY A 116 -3.73 8.54 10.47
N ALA A 117 -3.20 8.80 11.67
CA ALA A 117 -2.96 10.17 12.14
C ALA A 117 -2.03 10.99 11.24
N ASP A 118 -1.08 10.34 10.54
CA ASP A 118 -0.20 11.04 9.60
C ASP A 118 -0.93 11.37 8.30
N PHE A 119 -1.91 10.56 7.91
CA PHE A 119 -2.78 10.87 6.78
C PHE A 119 -3.72 12.03 7.10
N GLU A 120 -4.26 12.10 8.32
CA GLU A 120 -4.99 13.30 8.77
C GLU A 120 -4.14 14.56 8.66
N ARG A 121 -2.82 14.46 8.95
CA ARG A 121 -1.87 15.56 8.74
C ARG A 121 -1.69 15.90 7.27
N VAL A 122 -1.56 14.93 6.36
CA VAL A 122 -1.55 15.19 4.91
C VAL A 122 -2.74 16.05 4.50
N GLN A 123 -3.94 15.73 5.00
CA GLN A 123 -5.18 16.42 4.66
C GLN A 123 -5.30 17.85 5.22
N GLN A 124 -4.45 18.19 6.19
CA GLN A 124 -4.42 19.49 6.86
C GLN A 124 -3.22 20.34 6.48
N SER A 125 -2.24 19.76 5.79
CA SER A 125 -0.98 20.42 5.46
C SER A 125 -1.01 21.00 4.05
N SER A 126 -0.17 22.00 3.81
CA SER A 126 0.10 22.56 2.50
C SER A 126 1.28 21.89 1.80
N ARG A 127 2.18 21.24 2.54
CA ARG A 127 3.41 20.66 2.02
C ARG A 127 3.85 19.43 2.81
N LEU A 128 4.36 18.42 2.10
CA LEU A 128 4.99 17.24 2.70
C LEU A 128 6.39 17.08 2.13
N ARG A 129 7.39 17.06 3.01
CA ARG A 129 8.77 16.71 2.66
C ARG A 129 9.11 15.34 3.23
N TYR A 130 9.81 14.54 2.45
CA TYR A 130 10.28 13.23 2.89
C TYR A 130 11.76 13.06 2.61
N ARG A 131 12.40 12.25 3.45
CA ARG A 131 13.77 11.77 3.27
C ARG A 131 13.81 10.28 3.56
N VAL A 132 14.39 9.52 2.64
CA VAL A 132 14.49 8.07 2.71
C VAL A 132 15.93 7.65 2.51
N LEU A 133 16.43 6.78 3.40
CA LEU A 133 17.63 6.00 3.12
C LEU A 133 17.19 4.71 2.42
N THR A 134 17.76 4.40 1.26
CA THR A 134 17.36 3.24 0.44
C THR A 134 18.13 1.98 0.78
N GLY A 135 17.70 0.84 0.21
CA GLY A 135 18.42 -0.44 0.27
C GLY A 135 19.88 -0.34 -0.20
N THR A 136 20.15 0.54 -1.17
CA THR A 136 21.46 0.83 -1.78
C THR A 136 22.27 1.91 -1.04
N ASP A 137 21.85 2.30 0.17
CA ASP A 137 22.50 3.36 0.97
C ASP A 137 22.49 4.75 0.31
N ASN A 138 21.61 4.95 -0.66
CA ASN A 138 21.35 6.27 -1.24
C ASN A 138 20.33 7.04 -0.40
N VAL A 139 20.44 8.36 -0.40
CA VAL A 139 19.43 9.24 0.22
C VAL A 139 18.55 9.81 -0.88
N VAL A 140 17.25 9.53 -0.81
CA VAL A 140 16.22 10.10 -1.68
C VAL A 140 15.43 11.12 -0.87
N GLU A 141 15.28 12.32 -1.41
CA GLU A 141 14.47 13.38 -0.82
C GLU A 141 13.42 13.84 -1.82
N GLY A 142 12.28 14.28 -1.30
CA GLY A 142 11.24 14.86 -2.13
C GLY A 142 10.34 15.80 -1.36
N ASP A 143 9.55 16.52 -2.13
CA ASP A 143 8.74 17.63 -1.66
C ASP A 143 7.45 17.69 -2.48
N ILE A 144 6.34 17.51 -1.80
CA ILE A 144 5.02 17.36 -2.39
C ILE A 144 4.17 18.55 -1.95
N ASP A 145 3.65 19.28 -2.94
CA ASP A 145 2.63 20.31 -2.71
C ASP A 145 1.27 19.64 -2.43
N LEU A 146 0.75 19.86 -1.22
CA LEU A 146 -0.51 19.32 -0.73
C LEU A 146 -1.67 20.32 -0.82
N SER A 147 -1.46 21.53 -1.33
CA SER A 147 -2.49 22.58 -1.42
C SER A 147 -3.77 22.12 -2.16
N GLY A 148 -3.65 21.24 -3.15
CA GLY A 148 -4.77 20.64 -3.88
C GLY A 148 -5.24 19.28 -3.36
N ALA A 149 -4.51 18.67 -2.42
CA ALA A 149 -4.73 17.27 -2.01
C ALA A 149 -6.09 17.08 -1.31
N LYS A 150 -6.49 18.02 -0.46
CA LYS A 150 -7.77 17.96 0.27
C LYS A 150 -8.99 17.98 -0.66
N ASP A 151 -8.95 18.81 -1.69
CA ASP A 151 -10.04 18.88 -2.68
C ASP A 151 -10.03 17.67 -3.61
N ALA A 152 -8.84 17.17 -3.98
CA ALA A 152 -8.71 15.92 -4.70
C ALA A 152 -9.31 14.75 -3.90
N TYR A 153 -9.00 14.65 -2.61
CA TYR A 153 -9.55 13.63 -1.71
C TYR A 153 -11.08 13.64 -1.63
N ARG A 154 -11.70 14.82 -1.54
CA ARG A 154 -13.17 14.96 -1.54
C ARG A 154 -13.85 14.44 -2.81
N ASN A 155 -13.08 14.25 -3.89
CA ASN A 155 -13.55 13.71 -5.15
C ASN A 155 -13.12 12.25 -5.36
N ILE A 156 -12.49 11.63 -4.36
CA ILE A 156 -12.22 10.19 -4.29
C ILE A 156 -13.39 9.44 -3.64
N GLU A 157 -14.03 10.03 -2.63
CA GLU A 157 -15.18 9.46 -1.88
C GLU A 157 -16.49 9.41 -2.70
#